data_AF-A0A392NX03-F1
#
_entry.id   AF-A0A392NX03-F1
#
_cell.length_a   1.000
_cell.length_b   1.000
_cell.length_c   1.000
_cell.angle_alpha   90.00
_cell.angle_beta   90.00
_cell.angle_gamma   90.00
#
_symmetry.space_group_name_H-M   'P 1'
#
loop_
_entity.id
_entity.type
_entity.pdbx_description
1 polymer ?
#
loop_
_entity_poly.entity_id
_entity_poly.type
_entity_poly.pdbx_seq_one_letter_code
_entity_poly.pdbx_strand_id
1 'polypeptide(L)' 'MRTEMERDDLLLDQLLQSRRSSLDEQKASRQSFILVASLLDRIPNLAGLARTCEVFKASGLAIADTNIIK' A
#
# COMPACT_ATOMS: atom_id res chain seq x y z
N MET A 1 -33.61 -17.50 10.15
CA MET A 1 -32.31 -18.06 10.57
C MET A 1 -31.45 -18.58 9.41
N ARG A 2 -31.78 -19.66 8.67
CA ARG A 2 -30.94 -20.10 7.52
C ARG A 2 -30.84 -19.07 6.38
N THR A 3 -31.96 -18.50 5.97
CA THR A 3 -32.04 -17.55 4.84
C THR A 3 -31.44 -16.17 5.14
N GLU A 4 -31.35 -15.80 6.41
CA GLU A 4 -30.66 -14.58 6.84
C GLU A 4 -29.15 -14.78 6.79
N MET A 5 -28.67 -15.93 7.27
CA MET A 5 -27.26 -16.30 7.23
C MET A 5 -26.73 -16.39 5.79
N GLU A 6 -27.51 -16.95 4.86
CA GLU A 6 -27.17 -16.99 3.43
C GLU A 6 -27.11 -15.59 2.78
N ARG A 7 -27.93 -14.64 3.26
CA ARG A 7 -27.86 -13.24 2.80
C ARG A 7 -26.62 -12.54 3.33
N ASP A 8 -26.28 -12.75 4.60
CA ASP A 8 -25.12 -12.13 5.23
C ASP A 8 -23.81 -12.61 4.57
N ASP A 9 -23.71 -13.91 4.24
CA ASP A 9 -22.57 -14.45 3.50
C ASP A 9 -22.43 -13.81 2.11
N LEU A 10 -23.54 -13.62 1.40
CA LEU A 10 -23.55 -12.97 0.09
C LEU A 10 -23.09 -11.50 0.18
N LEU A 11 -23.51 -10.79 1.23
CA LEU A 11 -23.10 -9.41 1.48
C LEU A 11 -21.60 -9.34 1.82
N LEU A 12 -21.09 -10.28 2.61
CA LEU A 12 -19.67 -10.37 2.93
C LEU A 12 -18.83 -10.59 1.68
N ASP A 13 -19.23 -11.52 0.80
CA ASP A 13 -18.54 -11.79 -0.46
C ASP A 13 -18.51 -10.56 -1.38
N GLN A 14 -19.62 -9.83 -1.48
CA GLN A 14 -19.68 -8.58 -2.25
C GLN A 14 -18.71 -7.53 -1.69
N LEU A 15 -18.64 -7.37 -0.38
CA LEU A 15 -17.69 -6.46 0.27
C LEU A 15 -16.23 -6.86 0.01
N LEU A 16 -15.92 -8.15 0.11
CA LEU A 16 -14.58 -8.67 -0.17
C LEU A 16 -14.18 -8.47 -1.63
N GLN A 17 -15.11 -8.71 -2.57
CA GLN A 17 -14.86 -8.52 -4.00
C GLN A 17 -14.62 -7.04 -4.33
N SER A 18 -15.45 -6.14 -3.80
CA SER A 18 -15.28 -4.69 -3.97
C SER A 18 -13.92 -4.20 -3.44
N ARG A 19 -13.50 -4.70 -2.27
CA ARG A 19 -12.17 -4.41 -1.72
C ARG A 19 -11.04 -4.89 -2.64
N ARG A 20 -11.12 -6.12 -3.16
CA ARG A 20 -10.09 -6.67 -4.06
C ARG A 20 -9.93 -5.82 -5.32
N SER A 21 -11.03 -5.49 -6.00
CA SER A 21 -11.01 -4.64 -7.20
C SER A 21 -10.35 -3.29 -6.92
N SER A 22 -10.73 -2.65 -5.81
CA SER A 22 -10.14 -1.37 -5.39
C SER A 22 -8.63 -1.46 -5.16
N LEU A 23 -8.14 -2.56 -4.58
CA LEU A 23 -6.72 -2.79 -4.35
C LEU A 23 -5.95 -3.04 -5.65
N ASP A 24 -6.57 -3.76 -6.60
CA ASP A 24 -5.96 -4.04 -7.90
C ASP A 24 -5.86 -2.77 -8.75
N GLU A 25 -6.88 -1.92 -8.75
CA GLU A 25 -6.84 -0.59 -9.37
C GLU A 25 -5.73 0.29 -8.77
N GLN A 26 -5.60 0.28 -7.44
CA GLN A 26 -4.52 1.02 -6.77
C GLN A 26 -3.14 0.51 -7.18
N LYS A 27 -2.94 -0.82 -7.25
CA LYS A 27 -1.67 -1.41 -7.69
C LYS A 27 -1.38 -1.11 -9.16
N ALA A 28 -2.37 -1.21 -10.04
CA ALA A 28 -2.25 -0.89 -11.46
C ALA A 28 -1.90 0.58 -11.70
N SER A 29 -2.31 1.47 -10.79
CA SER A 29 -2.00 2.90 -10.89
C SER A 29 -0.56 3.26 -10.50
N ARG A 30 0.22 2.33 -9.93
CA ARG A 30 1.62 2.57 -9.52
C ARG A 30 2.57 2.49 -10.69
N GLN A 31 3.61 3.31 -10.67
CA GLN A 31 4.71 3.26 -11.63
C GLN A 31 5.66 2.10 -11.32
N SER A 32 6.24 1.50 -12.37
CA SER A 32 7.12 0.32 -12.30
C SER A 32 8.55 0.65 -11.86
N PHE A 33 8.71 1.37 -10.75
CA PHE A 33 10.01 1.66 -10.16
C PHE A 33 9.97 1.59 -8.63
N ILE A 34 11.11 1.28 -8.03
CA ILE A 34 11.32 1.27 -6.57
C ILE A 34 12.37 2.33 -6.26
N LEU A 35 12.14 3.13 -5.22
CA LEU A 35 13.15 4.05 -4.70
C LEU A 35 13.92 3.38 -3.57
N VAL A 36 15.25 3.32 -3.68
CA VAL A 36 16.13 2.78 -2.65
C VAL A 36 16.87 3.92 -1.98
N ALA A 37 16.59 4.15 -0.70
CA ALA A 37 17.20 5.19 0.10
C ALA A 37 18.41 4.63 0.87
N SER A 38 19.58 4.72 0.23
CA SER A 38 20.82 4.08 0.70
C SER A 38 21.82 5.01 1.38
N LEU A 39 21.58 6.33 1.37
CA LEU A 39 22.46 7.36 1.95
C LEU A 39 21.67 8.31 2.87
N LEU A 40 20.73 7.77 3.64
CA LEU A 40 19.97 8.58 4.57
C LEU A 40 20.71 8.70 5.90
N ASP A 41 21.18 9.91 6.20
CA ASP A 41 21.86 10.20 7.46
C ASP A 41 20.89 10.32 8.64
N ARG A 42 19.64 10.76 8.41
CA ARG A 42 18.61 10.94 9.47
C ARG A 42 17.17 10.71 8.99
N ILE A 43 16.29 10.39 9.95
CA ILE A 43 14.83 10.19 9.80
C ILE A 43 14.08 11.28 9.01
N PRO A 44 14.35 12.59 9.13
CA PRO A 44 13.52 13.63 8.49
C PRO A 44 13.43 13.50 6.97
N ASN A 45 14.47 12.99 6.32
CA ASN A 45 14.48 12.76 4.88
C ASN A 45 13.50 11.64 4.48
N LEU A 46 13.21 10.68 5.37
CA LEU A 46 12.34 9.56 5.08
C LEU A 46 10.88 9.98 4.88
N ALA A 47 10.38 10.90 5.71
CA ALA A 47 9.02 11.42 5.56
C ALA A 47 8.84 12.15 4.23
N GLY A 48 9.83 12.95 3.82
CA GLY A 48 9.86 13.60 2.51
C GLY A 48 9.88 12.58 1.38
N LEU A 49 10.74 11.57 1.46
CA LEU A 49 10.84 10.50 0.46
C LEU A 49 9.58 9.66 0.34
N ALA A 50 8.93 9.34 1.46
CA ALA A 50 7.65 8.64 1.47
C ALA A 50 6.58 9.47 0.75
N ARG A 51 6.50 10.78 1.04
CA ARG A 51 5.57 11.69 0.37
C ARG A 51 5.87 11.84 -1.13
N THR A 52 7.14 11.91 -1.51
CA THR A 52 7.54 11.87 -2.92
C THR A 52 7.12 10.55 -3.57
N CYS A 53 7.35 9.40 -2.93
CA CYS A 53 6.91 8.11 -3.45
C CYS A 53 5.39 8.01 -3.62
N GLU A 54 4.61 8.65 -2.75
CA GLU A 54 3.16 8.75 -2.89
C GLU A 54 2.76 9.58 -4.13
N VAL A 55 3.34 10.77 -4.30
CA VAL A 55 3.06 11.66 -5.45
C VAL A 55 3.42 11.01 -6.78
N PHE A 56 4.57 10.35 -6.85
CA PHE A 56 5.02 9.65 -8.05
C PHE A 56 4.38 8.26 -8.23
N LYS A 57 3.55 7.82 -7.27
CA LYS A 57 2.97 6.48 -7.22
C LYS A 57 4.02 5.39 -7.39
N ALA A 58 5.16 5.49 -6.70
CA ALA A 58 6.21 4.49 -6.75
C ALA A 58 5.67 3.10 -6.37
N SER A 59 6.22 2.04 -6.97
CA SER A 59 5.82 0.67 -6.59
C SER A 59 6.28 0.33 -5.15
N GLY A 60 7.40 0.90 -4.70
CA GLY A 60 7.88 0.76 -3.33
C GLY A 60 8.99 1.75 -2.96
N LEU A 61 9.25 1.82 -1.65
CA LEU A 61 10.34 2.56 -1.02
C LEU A 61 11.12 1.56 -0.14
N ALA A 62 12.42 1.41 -0.39
CA ALA A 62 13.31 0.56 0.38
C ALA A 62 14.34 1.42 1.14
N ILE A 63 14.67 1.03 2.36
CA ILE A 63 15.73 1.67 3.16
C ILE A 63 16.88 0.68 3.31
N ALA A 64 18.11 1.12 3.00
CA ALA A 64 19.25 0.22 2.99
C ALA A 64 19.80 -0.09 4.40
N ASP A 65 19.58 0.80 5.37
CA ASP A 65 20.01 0.63 6.76
C ASP A 65 18.82 0.84 7.71
N THR A 66 18.54 -0.13 8.57
CA THR A 66 17.45 -0.02 9.55
C THR A 66 17.83 0.85 10.75
N ASN A 67 19.12 1.12 10.96
CA ASN A 67 19.58 2.02 12.02
C ASN A 67 19.08 3.45 11.85
N ILE A 68 18.65 3.86 10.64
CA ILE A 68 18.07 5.20 10.46
C ILE A 68 16.75 5.37 11.22
N ILE A 69 16.05 4.27 11.57
CA ILE A 69 14.70 4.30 12.16
C ILE A 69 14.76 4.21 13.71
N LYS A 70 15.95 4.05 14.29
CA LYS A 70 16.16 3.97 15.75
C LYS A 70 16.15 5.33 16.45
#